data_AF-A0A2P6QCA4-F1
#
_entry.id   AF-A0A2P6QCA4-F1
#
_cell.length_a   1.000
_cell.length_b   1.000
_cell.length_c   1.000
_cell.angle_alpha   90.00
_cell.angle_beta   90.00
_cell.angle_gamma   90.00
#
_symmetry.space_group_name_H-M   'P 1'
#
loop_
_entity.id
_entity.type
_entity.pdbx_description
1 polymer ?
#
loop_
_entity_poly.entity_id
_entity_poly.type
_entity_poly.pdbx_seq_one_letter_code
_entity_poly.pdbx_strand_id
1 'polypeptide(L)'
;MRFFSSAWVLLGCSIFPQIAGKKLRIPNLAHIFLIGFYEEREFALYVSSISNELRVPVRYLKEDKPHGSTGGMYYFRDMIMEDGPSHIFLLNCDVCCSFPLPDMLEAHIKYGGMGTMLVIKVSAESANEFGELVADLVTKELLHYTEKPETFVCAWCS
;
A
#
# COMPACT_ATOMS: atom_id res chain seq x y z
N MET A 1 -0.96 -15.79 17.77
CA MET A 1 -1.87 -15.28 16.71
C MET A 1 -2.59 -14.06 17.24
N ARG A 2 -1.97 -12.87 17.08
CA ARG A 2 -2.58 -11.58 17.38
C ARG A 2 -2.11 -10.59 16.32
N PHE A 3 -2.94 -10.44 15.30
CA PHE A 3 -2.97 -9.29 14.42
C PHE A 3 -3.57 -8.12 15.23
N PHE A 4 -2.86 -7.00 15.28
CA PHE A 4 -3.46 -5.68 15.52
C PHE A 4 -3.12 -4.87 14.27
N SER A 5 -4.03 -4.70 13.31
CA SER A 5 -5.14 -3.73 13.31
C SER A 5 -4.83 -2.55 12.39
N SER A 6 -4.71 -2.83 11.08
CA SER A 6 -5.18 -1.93 10.03
C SER A 6 -5.09 -2.67 8.68
N ALA A 7 -6.22 -3.25 8.27
CA ALA A 7 -6.44 -3.58 6.87
C ALA A 7 -7.32 -2.44 6.35
N TRP A 8 -6.77 -1.52 5.57
CA TRP A 8 -7.57 -0.50 4.91
C TRP A 8 -6.92 -0.12 3.57
N VAL A 9 -7.46 -0.64 2.47
CA VAL A 9 -7.09 -0.23 1.11
C VAL A 9 -8.09 0.82 0.64
N LEU A 10 -8.31 1.91 1.39
CA LEU A 10 -8.92 3.11 0.81
C LEU A 10 -8.85 4.34 1.70
N LEU A 11 -8.33 5.41 1.11
CA LEU A 11 -8.34 6.79 1.58
C LEU A 11 -9.47 7.19 2.57
N GLY A 12 -9.12 7.27 3.84
CA GLY A 12 -9.71 8.29 4.72
C GLY A 12 -9.34 9.69 4.21
N CYS A 13 -10.13 10.71 4.57
CA CYS A 13 -10.00 12.12 4.18
C CYS A 13 -8.56 12.69 4.15
N SER A 14 -7.62 12.10 4.90
CA SER A 14 -6.22 12.54 5.04
C SER A 14 -5.34 12.35 3.79
N ILE A 15 -5.68 11.43 2.87
CA ILE A 15 -4.86 11.11 1.69
C ILE A 15 -5.44 11.65 0.37
N PHE A 16 -6.66 12.20 0.41
CA PHE A 16 -7.21 12.96 -0.74
C PHE A 16 -6.26 14.08 -1.17
N PRO A 17 -5.68 14.91 -0.27
CA PRO A 17 -4.71 15.94 -0.67
C PRO A 17 -3.43 15.39 -1.29
N GLN A 18 -3.03 14.14 -0.99
CA GLN A 18 -1.81 13.53 -1.50
C GLN A 18 -2.01 13.00 -2.93
N ILE A 19 -3.20 12.47 -3.21
CA ILE A 19 -3.63 12.03 -4.53
C ILE A 19 -3.98 13.23 -5.42
N ALA A 20 -4.80 14.15 -4.90
CA ALA A 20 -5.22 15.40 -5.54
C ALA A 20 -4.06 16.37 -5.83
N GLY A 21 -3.08 16.41 -4.93
CA GLY A 21 -1.96 17.37 -4.94
C GLY A 21 -0.92 17.20 -6.04
N LYS A 22 -1.26 16.59 -7.20
CA LYS A 22 -0.38 16.37 -8.37
C LYS A 22 0.81 15.43 -8.15
N LYS A 23 0.91 14.74 -7.01
CA LYS A 23 2.09 13.90 -6.68
C LYS A 23 1.99 12.43 -7.09
N LEU A 24 0.80 11.91 -7.37
CA LEU A 24 0.63 10.54 -7.87
C LEU A 24 0.94 10.45 -9.38
N ARG A 25 2.18 10.76 -9.78
CA ARG A 25 2.63 10.64 -11.17
C ARG A 25 3.14 9.22 -11.45
N ILE A 26 2.23 8.25 -11.54
CA ILE A 26 2.59 6.94 -12.07
C ILE A 26 2.35 6.97 -13.59
N PRO A 27 3.37 6.74 -14.42
CA PRO A 27 3.16 6.65 -15.86
C PRO A 27 2.21 5.49 -16.18
N ASN A 28 1.21 5.73 -17.03
CA ASN A 28 0.25 4.72 -17.50
C ASN A 28 -0.57 4.04 -16.39
N LEU A 29 -0.96 4.80 -15.34
CA LEU A 29 -1.87 4.28 -14.32
C LEU A 29 -3.25 3.95 -14.93
N ALA A 30 -3.59 2.67 -14.97
CA ALA A 30 -4.82 2.19 -15.59
C ALA A 30 -6.04 2.32 -14.66
N HIS A 31 -5.93 1.87 -13.41
CA HIS A 31 -7.06 1.78 -12.49
C HIS A 31 -6.74 2.11 -11.03
N ILE A 32 -7.68 2.87 -10.47
CA ILE A 32 -8.03 3.17 -9.07
C ILE A 32 -8.81 2.09 -8.32
N PHE A 33 -8.22 1.18 -7.54
CA PHE A 33 -9.03 0.29 -6.68
C PHE A 33 -9.00 0.70 -5.23
N LEU A 34 -10.20 0.69 -4.67
CA LEU A 34 -10.51 1.29 -3.40
C LEU A 34 -11.31 0.25 -2.59
N ILE A 35 -10.69 -0.46 -1.66
CA ILE A 35 -11.25 -1.60 -0.90
C ILE A 35 -11.55 -1.21 0.55
N GLY A 36 -12.78 -1.48 1.02
CA GLY A 36 -13.18 -1.21 2.40
C GLY A 36 -14.53 -1.83 2.79
N PHE A 37 -14.99 -1.55 4.01
CA PHE A 37 -16.22 -2.17 4.57
C PHE A 37 -17.47 -1.28 4.50
N TYR A 38 -17.30 0.00 4.20
CA TYR A 38 -18.39 0.97 4.14
C TYR A 38 -19.33 0.68 2.96
N GLU A 39 -20.55 1.21 3.04
CA GLU A 39 -21.51 1.05 1.95
C GLU A 39 -21.05 1.82 0.71
N GLU A 40 -21.24 1.24 -0.48
CA GLU A 40 -20.76 1.85 -1.73
C GLU A 40 -21.30 3.28 -1.94
N ARG A 41 -22.53 3.53 -1.47
CA ARG A 41 -23.21 4.83 -1.57
C ARG A 41 -22.48 5.92 -0.77
N GLU A 42 -21.78 5.55 0.30
CA GLU A 42 -21.00 6.50 1.11
C GLU A 42 -19.74 6.97 0.36
N PHE A 43 -19.19 6.10 -0.50
CA PHE A 43 -17.98 6.38 -1.28
C PHE A 43 -18.25 6.85 -2.70
N ALA A 44 -19.48 6.76 -3.21
CA ALA A 44 -19.81 7.09 -4.60
C ALA A 44 -19.35 8.51 -5.01
N LEU A 45 -19.61 9.52 -4.16
CA LEU A 45 -19.18 10.90 -4.42
C LEU A 45 -17.65 11.04 -4.38
N TYR A 46 -17.00 10.32 -3.47
CA TYR A 46 -15.57 10.35 -3.29
C TYR A 46 -14.82 9.72 -4.47
N VAL A 47 -15.26 8.52 -4.88
CA VAL A 47 -14.80 7.80 -6.09
C VAL A 47 -14.92 8.69 -7.33
N SER A 48 -16.09 9.31 -7.52
CA SER A 48 -16.33 10.22 -8.65
C SER A 48 -15.39 11.43 -8.61
N SER A 49 -15.20 12.04 -7.44
CA SER A 49 -14.29 13.18 -7.26
C SER A 49 -12.85 12.83 -7.64
N ILE A 50 -12.30 11.72 -7.11
CA ILE A 50 -10.93 11.27 -7.42
C ILE A 50 -10.80 10.94 -8.91
N SER A 51 -11.76 10.22 -9.47
CA SER A 51 -11.75 9.82 -10.88
C SER A 51 -11.68 11.04 -11.80
N ASN A 52 -12.49 12.07 -11.52
CA ASN A 52 -12.51 13.31 -12.29
C ASN A 52 -11.21 14.10 -12.15
N GLU A 53 -10.66 14.16 -10.94
CA GLU A 53 -9.42 14.90 -10.66
C GLU A 53 -8.20 14.27 -11.32
N LEU A 54 -8.04 12.95 -11.19
CA LEU A 54 -6.90 12.22 -11.75
C LEU A 54 -7.06 11.87 -13.23
N ARG A 55 -8.30 11.90 -13.73
CA ARG A 55 -8.67 11.38 -15.06
C ARG A 55 -8.30 9.91 -15.24
N VAL A 56 -8.43 9.12 -14.17
CA VAL A 56 -8.18 7.69 -14.13
C VAL A 56 -9.43 7.02 -13.55
N PRO A 57 -9.93 5.91 -14.12
CA PRO A 57 -11.08 5.19 -13.57
C PRO A 57 -10.84 4.74 -12.12
N VAL A 58 -11.80 5.03 -11.25
CA VAL A 58 -11.77 4.63 -9.83
C VAL A 58 -12.97 3.74 -9.52
N ARG A 59 -12.74 2.62 -8.82
CA ARG A 59 -13.74 1.63 -8.44
C ARG A 59 -13.63 1.33 -6.94
N TYR A 60 -14.75 1.46 -6.23
CA TYR A 60 -14.88 0.99 -4.86
C TYR A 60 -15.26 -0.49 -4.82
N LEU A 61 -14.60 -1.25 -3.97
CA LEU A 61 -14.76 -2.69 -3.78
C LEU A 61 -15.11 -2.92 -2.32
N LYS A 62 -16.38 -3.21 -2.05
CA LYS A 62 -16.86 -3.43 -0.69
C LYS A 62 -16.54 -4.86 -0.22
N GLU A 63 -15.80 -4.97 0.86
CA GLU A 63 -15.64 -6.23 1.60
C GLU A 63 -16.90 -6.55 2.41
N ASP A 64 -17.34 -7.81 2.33
CA ASP A 64 -18.43 -8.36 3.13
C ASP A 64 -17.99 -8.75 4.55
N LYS A 65 -16.70 -9.08 4.72
CA LYS A 65 -16.07 -9.47 5.99
C LYS A 65 -14.58 -9.16 5.97
N PRO A 66 -13.91 -9.05 7.12
CA PRO A 66 -12.47 -8.78 7.17
C PRO A 66 -11.67 -9.98 6.66
N HIS A 67 -11.02 -9.85 5.50
CA HIS A 67 -10.14 -10.88 4.94
C HIS A 67 -8.69 -10.77 5.42
N GLY A 68 -8.35 -9.75 6.20
CA GLY A 68 -6.98 -9.43 6.61
C GLY A 68 -6.24 -8.60 5.57
N SER A 69 -5.04 -8.12 5.91
CA SER A 69 -4.33 -7.05 5.16
C SER A 69 -4.07 -7.36 3.68
N THR A 70 -3.79 -8.62 3.34
CA THR A 70 -3.61 -9.08 1.94
C THR A 70 -4.85 -9.80 1.41
N GLY A 71 -5.81 -10.14 2.29
CA GLY A 71 -6.95 -10.96 1.92
C GLY A 71 -7.90 -10.27 0.95
N GLY A 72 -8.11 -8.94 1.09
CA GLY A 72 -8.91 -8.16 0.15
C GLY A 72 -8.34 -8.19 -1.28
N MET A 73 -7.02 -8.12 -1.43
CA MET A 73 -6.36 -8.21 -2.74
C MET A 73 -6.61 -9.57 -3.40
N TYR A 74 -6.52 -10.66 -2.64
CA TYR A 74 -6.78 -12.00 -3.17
C TYR A 74 -8.26 -12.23 -3.48
N TYR A 75 -9.15 -11.69 -2.64
CA TYR A 75 -10.60 -11.79 -2.83
C TYR A 75 -11.05 -11.11 -4.12
N PHE A 76 -10.55 -9.89 -4.38
CA PHE A 76 -10.88 -9.12 -5.58
C PHE A 76 -9.91 -9.33 -6.76
N ARG A 77 -9.06 -10.36 -6.71
CA ARG A 77 -7.99 -10.56 -7.71
C ARG A 77 -8.51 -10.56 -9.15
N ASP A 78 -9.68 -11.14 -9.39
CA ASP A 78 -10.23 -11.26 -10.74
C ASP A 78 -10.65 -9.89 -11.31
N MET A 79 -11.10 -8.97 -10.44
CA MET A 79 -11.44 -7.60 -10.82
C MET A 79 -10.18 -6.73 -10.97
N ILE A 80 -9.19 -6.90 -10.09
CA ILE A 80 -7.93 -6.15 -10.14
C ILE A 80 -7.12 -6.53 -11.39
N MET A 81 -7.19 -7.81 -11.79
CA MET A 81 -6.45 -8.35 -12.94
C MET A 81 -7.22 -8.26 -14.26
N GLU A 82 -8.44 -7.73 -14.27
CA GLU A 82 -9.33 -7.67 -15.44
C GLU A 82 -8.63 -7.03 -16.66
N ASP A 83 -7.90 -5.94 -16.44
CA ASP A 83 -7.16 -5.20 -17.48
C ASP A 83 -5.72 -5.70 -17.69
N GLY A 84 -5.33 -6.80 -17.04
CA GLY A 84 -3.99 -7.39 -17.13
C GLY A 84 -2.86 -6.42 -16.78
N PRO A 85 -2.87 -5.77 -15.60
CA PRO A 85 -1.84 -4.79 -15.25
C PRO A 85 -0.46 -5.45 -15.18
N SER A 86 0.57 -4.77 -15.69
CA SER A 86 1.95 -5.26 -15.60
C SER A 86 2.50 -5.18 -14.18
N HIS A 87 2.07 -4.18 -13.41
CA HIS A 87 2.51 -3.90 -12.05
C HIS A 87 1.34 -3.42 -11.19
N ILE A 88 1.38 -3.73 -9.89
CA ILE A 88 0.37 -3.32 -8.91
C ILE A 88 1.07 -2.60 -7.76
N PHE A 89 0.53 -1.46 -7.37
CA PHE A 89 0.89 -0.77 -6.14
C PHE A 89 -0.14 -1.06 -5.06
N LEU A 90 0.33 -1.52 -3.89
CA LEU A 90 -0.50 -1.68 -2.70
C LEU A 90 -0.09 -0.60 -1.68
N LEU A 91 -1.04 0.27 -1.33
CA LEU A 91 -0.83 1.35 -0.37
C LEU A 91 -1.80 1.20 0.79
N ASN A 92 -1.29 1.33 2.02
CA ASN A 92 -2.14 1.40 3.20
C ASN A 92 -2.66 2.83 3.36
N CYS A 93 -3.95 3.00 3.65
CA CYS A 93 -4.59 4.32 3.65
C CYS A 93 -4.43 5.12 4.94
N ASP A 94 -3.97 4.49 6.02
CA ASP A 94 -3.65 5.14 7.30
C ASP A 94 -2.29 5.85 7.26
N VAL A 95 -1.47 5.59 6.23
CA VAL A 95 -0.18 6.23 6.04
C VAL A 95 -0.33 7.54 5.27
N CYS A 96 -0.16 8.64 5.98
CA CYS A 96 -0.13 9.98 5.39
C CYS A 96 1.31 10.37 5.02
N CYS A 97 1.75 10.07 3.80
CA CYS A 97 3.08 10.47 3.34
C CYS A 97 3.16 10.64 1.81
N SER A 98 4.21 11.34 1.35
CA SER A 98 4.54 11.36 -0.07
C SER A 98 5.28 10.08 -0.44
N PHE A 99 4.61 9.18 -1.17
CA PHE A 99 5.22 7.96 -1.68
C PHE A 99 6.05 8.25 -2.95
N PRO A 100 7.31 7.80 -3.02
CA PRO A 100 8.15 7.92 -4.21
C PRO A 100 7.81 6.81 -5.23
N LEU A 101 6.56 6.76 -5.70
CA LEU A 101 6.07 5.66 -6.54
C LEU A 101 6.84 5.46 -7.87
N PRO A 102 7.30 6.52 -8.58
CA PRO A 102 8.15 6.35 -9.75
C PRO A 102 9.48 5.65 -9.43
N ASP A 103 10.13 6.08 -8.34
CA ASP A 103 11.42 5.51 -7.93
C ASP A 103 11.24 4.06 -7.46
N MET A 104 10.12 3.75 -6.79
CA MET A 104 9.75 2.39 -6.43
C MET A 104 9.52 1.51 -7.65
N LEU A 105 8.87 2.03 -8.69
CA LEU A 105 8.67 1.31 -9.96
C LEU A 105 10.00 1.02 -10.64
N GLU A 106 10.86 2.03 -10.74
CA GLU A 106 12.18 1.91 -11.35
C GLU A 106 13.03 0.88 -10.59
N ALA A 107 13.03 0.93 -9.27
CA ALA A 107 13.71 -0.06 -8.43
C ALA A 107 13.14 -1.47 -8.65
N HIS A 108 11.81 -1.63 -8.68
CA HIS A 108 11.17 -2.92 -8.89
C HIS A 108 11.58 -3.54 -10.23
N ILE A 109 11.53 -2.75 -11.31
CA ILE A 109 11.95 -3.19 -12.65
C ILE A 109 13.44 -3.51 -12.67
N LYS A 110 14.28 -2.68 -12.05
CA LYS A 110 15.73 -2.85 -12.02
C LYS A 110 16.16 -4.13 -11.29
N TYR A 111 15.57 -4.42 -10.14
CA TYR A 111 15.94 -5.57 -9.33
C TYR A 111 15.23 -6.86 -9.75
N GLY A 112 14.05 -6.77 -10.37
CA GLY A 112 13.35 -7.94 -10.92
C GLY A 112 12.86 -8.96 -9.88
N GLY A 113 12.79 -8.56 -8.60
CA GLY A 113 12.28 -9.40 -7.53
C GLY A 113 10.76 -9.57 -7.57
N MET A 114 10.22 -10.50 -6.77
CA MET A 114 8.76 -10.75 -6.71
C MET A 114 7.95 -9.53 -6.21
N GLY A 115 8.57 -8.66 -5.41
CA GLY A 115 7.94 -7.46 -4.87
C GLY A 115 8.98 -6.46 -4.40
N THR A 116 8.55 -5.21 -4.23
CA THR A 116 9.37 -4.12 -3.72
C THR A 116 8.59 -3.40 -2.63
N MET A 117 9.21 -3.22 -1.48
CA MET A 117 8.60 -2.61 -0.31
C MET A 117 9.31 -1.31 0.05
N LEU A 118 8.54 -0.26 0.31
CA LEU A 118 9.08 0.98 0.86
C LEU A 118 9.30 0.81 2.36
N VAL A 119 10.51 1.12 2.82
CA VAL A 119 10.91 0.98 4.22
C VAL A 119 11.37 2.33 4.75
N ILE A 120 11.02 2.64 5.99
CA ILE A 120 11.45 3.87 6.67
C ILE A 120 12.21 3.50 7.95
N LYS A 121 13.23 4.28 8.29
CA LYS A 121 13.87 4.19 9.60
C LYS A 121 12.98 4.87 10.63
N VAL A 122 12.66 4.16 11.70
CA VAL A 122 11.94 4.67 12.87
C VAL A 122 12.86 4.68 14.08
N SER A 123 12.56 5.49 15.09
CA SER A 123 13.32 5.46 16.35
C SER A 123 13.12 4.11 17.07
N ALA A 124 14.10 3.71 17.87
CA ALA A 124 14.02 2.47 18.65
C ALA A 124 12.82 2.45 19.60
N GLU A 125 12.39 3.61 20.08
CA GLU A 125 11.26 3.80 21.00
C GLU A 125 9.91 3.43 20.38
N SER A 126 9.77 3.55 19.05
CA SER A 126 8.53 3.24 18.30
C SER A 126 8.65 1.99 17.44
N ALA A 127 9.78 1.27 17.49
CA ALA A 127 10.05 0.14 16.61
C ALA A 127 9.06 -1.02 16.80
N ASN A 128 8.57 -1.24 18.03
CA ASN A 128 7.62 -2.31 18.37
C ASN A 128 6.22 -2.14 17.77
N GLU A 129 5.90 -0.96 17.22
CA GLU A 129 4.62 -0.69 16.57
C GLU A 129 4.59 -1.19 15.11
N PHE A 130 5.77 -1.47 14.53
CA PHE A 130 5.96 -1.79 13.12
C PHE A 130 6.59 -3.17 12.90
N GLY A 131 6.58 -3.62 11.65
CA GLY A 131 7.38 -4.78 11.23
C GLY A 131 8.87 -4.41 11.16
N GLU A 132 9.72 -5.28 11.70
CA GLU A 132 11.17 -5.15 11.60
C GLU A 132 11.69 -5.97 10.42
N LEU A 133 12.72 -5.48 9.75
CA LEU A 133 13.34 -6.19 8.64
C LEU A 133 14.86 -6.07 8.63
N VAL A 134 15.49 -7.07 8.03
CA VAL A 134 16.91 -7.10 7.71
C VAL A 134 17.05 -7.15 6.20
N ALA A 135 17.81 -6.22 5.64
CA ALA A 135 18.13 -6.19 4.22
C ALA A 135 19.65 -6.29 4.01
N ASP A 136 20.05 -6.94 2.92
CA ASP A 136 21.44 -6.90 2.47
C ASP A 136 21.78 -5.48 2.02
N LEU A 137 22.85 -4.90 2.56
CA LEU A 137 23.22 -3.51 2.28
C LEU A 137 23.73 -3.29 0.86
N VAL A 138 24.22 -4.35 0.20
CA VAL A 138 24.77 -4.32 -1.16
C VAL A 138 23.67 -4.65 -2.18
N THR A 139 22.99 -5.78 -2.03
CA THR A 139 21.96 -6.24 -3.00
C THR A 139 20.60 -5.60 -2.80
N LYS A 140 20.34 -5.05 -1.60
CA LYS A 140 19.02 -4.54 -1.17
C LYS A 140 17.95 -5.62 -1.06
N GLU A 141 18.32 -6.90 -1.08
CA GLU A 141 17.37 -7.99 -0.83
C GLU A 141 16.94 -8.02 0.63
N LEU A 142 15.65 -8.30 0.84
CA LEU A 142 15.07 -8.57 2.14
C LEU A 142 15.50 -9.97 2.61
N LEU A 143 16.33 -10.04 3.65
CA LEU A 143 16.83 -11.29 4.22
C LEU A 143 15.91 -11.85 5.31
N HIS A 144 15.34 -10.96 6.12
CA HIS A 144 14.45 -11.36 7.22
C HIS A 144 13.37 -10.31 7.46
N TYR A 145 12.18 -10.76 7.84
CA TYR A 145 11.06 -9.92 8.22
C TYR A 145 10.36 -10.51 9.45
N THR A 146 10.08 -9.67 10.43
CA THR A 146 9.33 -10.03 11.63
C THR A 146 8.22 -9.02 11.89
N GLU A 147 6.98 -9.51 11.93
CA GLU A 147 5.81 -8.71 12.28
C GLU A 147 5.76 -8.48 13.79
N LYS A 148 5.90 -7.22 14.24
CA LYS A 148 5.70 -6.78 15.64
C LYS A 148 6.37 -7.69 16.67
N PRO A 149 7.70 -7.81 16.62
CA PRO A 149 8.39 -8.70 17.54
C PRO A 149 8.21 -8.28 19.00
N GLU A 150 7.96 -9.23 19.90
CA GLU A 150 7.85 -8.99 21.35
C GLU A 150 9.21 -8.56 21.97
N THR A 151 10.31 -8.83 21.30
CA THR A 151 11.66 -8.40 21.67
C THR A 151 12.35 -7.77 20.48
N PHE A 152 12.93 -6.58 20.66
CA PHE A 152 13.69 -5.86 19.62
C PHE A 152 14.71 -6.78 18.94
N VAL A 153 14.57 -7.00 17.63
CA VAL A 153 15.36 -8.01 16.89
C VAL A 153 16.62 -7.39 16.28
N CYS A 154 16.65 -6.07 16.03
CA CYS A 154 17.73 -5.46 15.23
C CYS A 154 18.40 -4.21 15.82
N ALA A 155 19.57 -4.40 16.46
CA ALA A 155 20.53 -3.33 16.78
C ALA A 155 21.36 -2.82 15.59
N TRP A 156 21.17 -3.36 14.38
CA TRP A 156 22.04 -3.11 13.22
C TRP A 156 21.51 -2.11 12.19
N CYS A 157 20.38 -1.44 12.49
CA CYS A 157 19.88 -0.30 11.71
C CYS A 157 20.33 1.03 12.32
N SER A 158 21.65 1.22 12.47
CA SER A 158 22.24 2.56 12.67
C SER A 158 22.56 3.16 11.30
#